data_AF-A0A830GA87-F1
#
_entry.id   AF-A0A830GA87-F1
#
_cell.length_a   1.000
_cell.length_b   1.000
_cell.length_c   1.000
_cell.angle_alpha   90.00
_cell.angle_beta   90.00
_cell.angle_gamma   90.00
#
_symmetry.space_group_name_H-M   'P 1'
#
loop_
_entity.id
_entity.type
_entity.pdbx_description
1 polymer ?
#
loop_
_entity_poly.entity_id
_entity_poly.type
_entity_poly.pdbx_seq_one_letter_code
_entity_poly.pdbx_strand_id
1 'polypeptide(L)'
;MADDDEEAAEPAVELGPGAPVEGAPIARVASRFTWGIQRSEIVRRDGETTIRTPTGPRRLADVLAHCDVPYFESRREFVETVREQIGDGPVPAGAAGDETATDADAESDDGADGTADAESDDAGE
;
A
#
# COMPACT_ATOMS: atom_id res chain seq x y z
N MET A 1 7.17 -58.99 22.18
CA MET A 1 8.15 -57.90 21.92
C MET A 1 8.53 -57.93 20.45
N ALA A 2 8.90 -56.75 19.93
CA ALA A 2 9.08 -56.29 18.54
C ALA A 2 7.75 -55.89 17.89
N ASP A 3 7.19 -54.69 18.10
CA ASP A 3 7.73 -53.31 18.00
C ASP A 3 8.16 -53.01 16.56
N ASP A 4 7.30 -52.29 15.83
CA ASP A 4 7.76 -51.20 14.97
C ASP A 4 6.61 -50.21 14.79
N ASP A 5 6.80 -49.09 15.47
CA ASP A 5 5.99 -47.89 15.49
C ASP A 5 5.96 -47.30 14.08
N GLU A 6 4.77 -47.26 13.46
CA GLU A 6 4.56 -46.64 12.15
C GLU A 6 4.61 -45.13 12.34
N GLU A 7 5.83 -44.61 12.44
CA GLU A 7 6.15 -43.19 12.56
C GLU A 7 5.66 -42.50 11.29
N ALA A 8 4.48 -41.89 11.39
CA ALA A 8 3.84 -41.13 10.33
C ALA A 8 4.74 -39.96 9.93
N ALA A 9 5.60 -40.18 8.94
CA ALA A 9 6.42 -39.16 8.32
C ALA A 9 5.50 -38.04 7.80
N GLU A 10 5.46 -36.94 8.54
CA GLU A 10 4.78 -35.72 8.15
C GLU A 10 5.26 -35.34 6.74
N PRO A 11 4.37 -34.94 5.81
CA PRO A 11 4.78 -34.64 4.44
C PRO A 11 5.66 -33.38 4.44
N ALA A 12 6.98 -33.58 4.53
CA ALA A 12 8.00 -32.55 4.37
C ALA A 12 8.06 -32.16 2.89
N VAL A 13 7.14 -31.30 2.47
CA VAL A 13 7.14 -30.73 1.13
C VAL A 13 8.31 -29.75 1.05
N GLU A 14 9.40 -30.16 0.41
CA GLU A 14 10.54 -29.29 0.11
C GLU A 14 10.11 -28.26 -0.94
N LEU A 15 9.59 -27.13 -0.45
CA LEU A 15 9.38 -25.94 -1.25
C LEU A 15 10.75 -25.54 -1.81
N GLY A 16 10.96 -25.72 -3.12
CA GLY A 16 12.19 -25.36 -3.81
C GLY A 16 12.61 -23.90 -3.53
N PRO A 17 13.83 -23.48 -3.91
CA PRO A 17 14.42 -22.21 -3.50
C PRO A 17 13.67 -21.00 -4.10
N GLY A 18 12.51 -20.67 -3.54
CA GLY A 18 11.80 -19.45 -3.79
C GLY A 18 12.52 -18.32 -3.10
N ALA A 19 12.82 -17.25 -3.82
CA ALA A 19 13.38 -16.05 -3.22
C ALA A 19 12.50 -15.63 -2.03
N PRO A 20 13.08 -15.45 -0.82
CA PRO A 20 12.30 -15.05 0.34
C PRO A 20 11.68 -13.68 0.07
N VAL A 21 10.35 -13.60 0.10
CA VAL A 21 9.65 -12.33 -0.04
C VAL A 21 9.79 -11.57 1.28
N GLU A 22 10.54 -10.47 1.25
CA GLU A 22 10.85 -9.67 2.42
C GLU A 22 9.62 -8.93 2.97
N GLY A 23 9.45 -8.95 4.30
CA GLY A 23 8.33 -8.31 5.00
C GLY A 23 7.15 -9.23 5.30
N ALA A 24 6.18 -8.72 6.06
CA ALA A 24 4.95 -9.43 6.40
C ALA A 24 3.83 -9.12 5.40
N PRO A 25 2.93 -10.10 5.09
CA PRO A 25 1.74 -9.79 4.32
C PRO A 25 0.81 -8.88 5.13
N ILE A 26 0.25 -7.85 4.47
CA ILE A 26 -0.62 -6.89 5.14
C ILE A 26 -1.82 -7.53 5.85
N ALA A 27 -2.34 -8.61 5.27
CA ALA A 27 -3.40 -9.40 5.89
C ALA A 27 -3.01 -9.95 7.26
N ARG A 28 -1.74 -10.36 7.46
CA ARG A 28 -1.24 -10.86 8.75
C ARG A 28 -1.08 -9.75 9.78
N VAL A 29 -0.57 -8.60 9.36
CA VAL A 29 -0.44 -7.41 10.22
C VAL A 29 -1.81 -6.95 10.67
N ALA A 30 -2.74 -6.83 9.72
CA ALA A 30 -4.13 -6.53 9.98
C ALA A 30 -4.75 -7.49 11.02
N SER A 31 -4.56 -8.80 10.89
CA SER A 31 -5.14 -9.79 11.83
C SER A 31 -4.71 -9.65 13.30
N ARG A 32 -3.64 -8.90 13.60
CA ARG A 32 -3.16 -8.70 14.98
C ARG A 32 -3.94 -7.62 15.73
N PHE A 33 -4.68 -6.79 15.02
CA PHE A 33 -5.39 -5.67 15.60
C PHE A 33 -6.84 -6.01 15.93
N THR A 34 -7.34 -5.32 16.95
CA THR A 34 -8.76 -5.19 17.21
C THR A 34 -9.26 -3.97 16.45
N TRP A 35 -10.34 -4.15 15.70
CA TRP A 35 -10.90 -3.11 14.81
C TRP A 35 -11.65 -2.03 15.58
N GLY A 36 -11.80 -0.87 14.96
CA GLY A 36 -12.13 0.37 15.65
C GLY A 36 -10.89 0.97 16.31
N ILE A 37 -9.81 1.11 15.52
CA ILE A 37 -8.49 1.53 16.00
C ILE A 37 -8.02 2.77 15.25
N GLN A 38 -7.35 3.67 15.98
CA GLN A 38 -6.77 4.87 15.39
C GLN A 38 -5.48 4.56 14.65
N ARG A 39 -5.22 5.32 13.58
CA ARG A 39 -3.97 5.28 12.82
C ARG A 39 -2.74 5.43 13.72
N SER A 40 -2.79 6.37 14.66
CA SER A 40 -1.74 6.61 15.66
C SER A 40 -1.45 5.37 16.53
N GLU A 41 -2.49 4.64 16.90
CA GLU A 41 -2.35 3.43 17.74
C GLU A 41 -1.82 2.24 16.92
N ILE A 42 -2.17 2.15 15.63
CA ILE A 42 -1.56 1.19 14.70
C ILE A 42 -0.07 1.47 14.55
N VAL A 43 0.32 2.73 14.28
CA VAL A 43 1.72 3.15 14.15
C VAL A 43 2.51 2.85 15.41
N ARG A 44 1.91 3.09 16.59
CA ARG A 44 2.55 2.82 17.88
C ARG A 44 2.81 1.33 18.11
N ARG A 45 1.92 0.44 17.68
CA ARG A 45 2.02 -1.01 17.96
C ARG A 45 2.85 -1.76 16.93
N ASP A 46 2.68 -1.43 15.65
CA ASP A 46 3.19 -2.24 14.54
C ASP A 46 3.70 -1.34 13.40
N GLY A 47 3.95 -0.05 13.66
CA GLY A 47 4.47 0.90 12.66
C GLY A 47 5.87 0.57 12.15
N GLU A 48 6.69 -0.09 12.97
CA GLU A 48 8.04 -0.56 12.60
C GLU A 48 8.00 -1.81 11.70
N THR A 49 6.84 -2.46 11.56
CA THR A 49 6.70 -3.66 10.75
C THR A 49 6.81 -3.33 9.27
N THR A 50 7.73 -4.03 8.61
CA THR A 50 7.87 -4.00 7.15
C THR A 50 6.75 -4.82 6.51
N ILE A 51 5.97 -4.19 5.63
CA ILE A 51 4.94 -4.82 4.82
C ILE A 51 5.44 -5.10 3.41
N ARG A 52 4.93 -6.19 2.84
CA ARG A 52 5.13 -6.53 1.43
C ARG A 52 4.27 -5.61 0.57
N THR A 53 4.89 -4.89 -0.36
CA THR A 53 4.20 -4.05 -1.35
C THR A 53 4.69 -4.39 -2.76
N PRO A 54 3.92 -4.08 -3.82
CA PRO A 54 4.34 -4.34 -5.21
C PRO A 54 5.62 -3.60 -5.60
N THR A 55 5.87 -2.41 -5.03
CA THR A 55 7.10 -1.62 -5.26
C THR A 55 8.25 -2.02 -4.32
N GLY A 56 8.05 -3.02 -3.46
CA GLY A 56 9.07 -3.55 -2.55
C GLY A 56 8.70 -3.49 -1.05
N PRO A 57 9.63 -3.83 -0.14
CA PRO A 57 9.39 -3.78 1.29
C PRO A 57 9.27 -2.33 1.78
N ARG A 58 8.16 -1.98 2.42
CA ARG A 58 7.95 -0.62 2.99
C ARG A 58 7.48 -0.72 4.43
N ARG A 59 7.86 0.23 5.29
CA ARG A 59 7.38 0.26 6.68
C ARG A 59 5.92 0.68 6.74
N LEU A 60 5.17 0.08 7.66
CA LEU A 60 3.76 0.43 7.86
C LEU A 60 3.59 1.90 8.27
N ALA A 61 4.47 2.41 9.14
CA ALA A 61 4.42 3.81 9.58
C ALA A 61 4.56 4.81 8.41
N ASP A 62 5.46 4.53 7.46
CA ASP A 62 5.67 5.37 6.27
C ASP A 62 4.40 5.42 5.42
N VAL A 63 3.76 4.27 5.17
CA VAL A 63 2.52 4.24 4.39
C VAL A 63 1.39 4.96 5.11
N LEU A 64 1.23 4.72 6.42
CA LEU A 64 0.22 5.39 7.23
C LEU A 64 0.49 6.88 7.43
N ALA A 65 1.70 7.38 7.18
CA ALA A 65 1.96 8.82 7.18
C ALA A 65 1.34 9.53 5.96
N HIS A 66 1.17 8.79 4.85
CA HIS A 66 0.55 9.27 3.62
C HIS A 66 -0.96 9.00 3.56
N CYS A 67 -1.51 8.24 4.52
CA CYS A 67 -2.97 8.06 4.65
C CYS A 67 -3.61 9.22 5.41
N ASP A 68 -4.63 9.84 4.81
CA ASP A 68 -5.48 10.84 5.48
C ASP A 68 -6.49 10.24 6.46
N VAL A 69 -6.69 8.92 6.45
CA VAL A 69 -7.68 8.23 7.30
C VAL A 69 -7.18 8.13 8.75
N PRO A 70 -7.79 8.85 9.72
CA PRO A 70 -7.29 8.88 11.10
C PRO A 70 -7.76 7.67 11.92
N TYR A 71 -8.81 6.99 11.49
CA TYR A 71 -9.48 5.92 12.23
C TYR A 71 -9.98 4.85 11.27
N PHE A 72 -9.78 3.58 11.64
CA PHE A 72 -10.22 2.44 10.86
C PHE A 72 -11.31 1.67 11.59
N GLU A 73 -12.50 1.63 10.99
CA GLU A 73 -13.67 0.93 11.53
C GLU A 73 -13.52 -0.58 11.42
N SER A 74 -12.87 -1.04 10.35
CA SER A 74 -12.83 -2.45 9.97
C SER A 74 -11.48 -2.86 9.38
N ARG A 75 -11.21 -4.18 9.47
CA ARG A 75 -10.06 -4.81 8.79
C ARG A 75 -9.99 -4.46 7.33
N ARG A 76 -11.14 -4.55 6.67
CA ARG A 76 -11.24 -4.41 5.22
C ARG A 76 -10.86 -2.99 4.80
N GLU A 77 -11.45 -2.00 5.46
CA GLU A 77 -11.15 -0.58 5.25
C GLU A 77 -9.66 -0.26 5.40
N PHE A 78 -9.01 -0.78 6.45
CA PHE A 78 -7.56 -0.63 6.63
C PHE A 78 -6.77 -1.23 5.46
N VAL A 79 -7.09 -2.46 5.06
CA VAL A 79 -6.37 -3.14 3.97
C VAL A 79 -6.61 -2.43 2.63
N GLU A 80 -7.84 -2.00 2.36
CA GLU A 80 -8.21 -1.25 1.15
C GLU A 80 -7.47 0.09 1.11
N THR A 81 -7.54 0.88 2.18
CA THR A 81 -6.85 2.19 2.27
C THR A 81 -5.34 2.03 2.06
N VAL A 82 -4.72 1.04 2.70
CA VAL A 82 -3.26 0.84 2.54
C VAL A 82 -2.93 0.34 1.14
N ARG A 83 -3.79 -0.48 0.51
CA ARG A 83 -3.63 -0.90 -0.89
C ARG A 83 -3.72 0.27 -1.86
N GLU A 84 -4.64 1.20 -1.64
CA GLU A 84 -4.74 2.43 -2.43
C GLU A 84 -3.44 3.25 -2.37
N GLN A 85 -2.76 3.29 -1.22
CA GLN A 85 -1.50 4.02 -1.06
C GLN A 85 -0.27 3.32 -1.66
N ILE A 86 -0.25 1.98 -1.67
CA ILE A 86 0.88 1.20 -2.23
C ILE A 86 0.68 0.78 -3.68
N GLY A 87 -0.54 0.95 -4.21
CA GLY A 87 -0.98 0.50 -5.52
C GLY A 87 -1.46 -0.96 -5.55
N ASP A 88 -2.39 -1.25 -6.47
CA ASP A 88 -2.88 -2.60 -6.77
C ASP A 88 -2.01 -3.24 -7.87
N GLY A 89 -0.73 -3.42 -7.57
CA GLY A 89 0.23 -4.11 -8.43
C GLY A 89 0.44 -5.57 -8.03
N PRO A 90 0.80 -6.48 -8.97
CA PRO A 90 1.26 -7.81 -8.62
C PRO A 90 2.51 -7.70 -7.74
N VAL A 91 2.54 -8.41 -6.61
CA VAL A 91 3.73 -8.45 -5.75
C VAL A 91 4.77 -9.36 -6.39
N PRO A 92 5.93 -8.84 -6.83
CA PRO A 92 6.93 -9.67 -7.49
C PRO A 92 7.51 -10.69 -6.50
N ALA A 93 7.46 -11.96 -6.89
CA ALA A 93 8.14 -13.02 -6.17
C ALA A 93 9.64 -12.95 -6.49
N GLY A 94 10.36 -12.07 -5.79
CA GLY A 94 11.81 -11.95 -5.85
C GLY A 94 12.33 -10.97 -6.91
N ALA A 95 12.53 -9.71 -6.52
CA ALA A 95 13.58 -8.81 -7.02
C ALA A 95 13.50 -7.48 -6.25
N ALA A 96 14.65 -6.84 -6.07
CA ALA A 96 14.83 -5.52 -5.48
C ALA A 96 13.94 -4.46 -6.15
N GLY A 97 13.61 -3.41 -5.39
CA GLY A 97 12.77 -2.31 -5.82
C GLY A 97 13.13 -1.81 -7.21
N ASP A 98 12.18 -1.90 -8.12
CA ASP A 98 12.28 -1.29 -9.43
C ASP A 98 11.76 0.15 -9.31
N GLU A 99 12.68 1.05 -9.60
CA GLU A 99 12.57 2.50 -9.57
C GLU A 99 11.69 2.95 -10.73
N THR A 100 10.38 2.78 -10.63
CA THR A 100 9.44 3.43 -11.56
C THR A 100 8.28 4.06 -10.79
N ALA A 101 8.63 5.10 -10.02
CA ALA A 101 7.71 6.20 -9.81
C ALA A 101 7.55 6.92 -11.16
N THR A 102 6.57 6.49 -11.95
CA THR A 102 6.01 7.38 -12.97
C THR A 102 5.17 8.39 -12.21
N ASP A 103 5.81 9.50 -11.90
CA ASP A 103 5.16 10.79 -11.73
C ASP A 103 4.24 11.00 -12.92
N ALA A 104 2.94 10.97 -12.66
CA ALA A 104 1.92 11.40 -13.59
C ALA A 104 1.24 12.65 -13.00
N ASP A 105 2.05 13.64 -12.61
CA ASP A 105 1.61 15.03 -12.46
C ASP A 105 2.01 15.78 -13.75
N ALA A 106 1.35 15.44 -14.85
CA ALA A 106 1.46 16.18 -16.10
C ALA A 106 0.38 17.29 -16.11
N GLU A 107 0.76 18.42 -15.52
CA GLU A 107 0.57 19.78 -16.03
C GLU A 107 -0.66 19.99 -16.94
N SER A 108 -1.77 20.47 -16.38
CA SER A 108 -2.76 21.22 -17.17
C SER A 108 -2.37 22.70 -17.20
N ASP A 109 -1.49 23.00 -18.16
CA ASP A 109 -1.50 24.16 -19.05
C ASP A 109 -2.00 25.48 -18.46
N ASP A 110 -1.06 26.26 -17.94
CA ASP A 110 -1.20 27.70 -17.73
C ASP A 110 -0.84 28.43 -19.05
N GLY A 111 -1.83 29.16 -19.60
CA GLY A 111 -1.57 30.43 -20.28
C GLY A 111 -1.55 30.45 -21.82
N ALA A 112 -2.67 30.86 -22.41
CA ALA A 112 -2.78 31.70 -23.61
C ALA A 112 -4.28 32.01 -23.83
N ASP A 113 -4.78 33.20 -24.13
CA ASP A 113 -4.18 34.46 -24.56
C ASP A 113 -5.27 35.52 -24.35
N GLY A 114 -4.94 36.59 -23.64
CA GLY A 114 -5.81 37.75 -23.52
C GLY A 114 -5.64 38.63 -24.74
N THR A 115 -6.55 38.55 -25.71
CA THR A 115 -6.65 39.56 -26.77
C THR A 115 -8.09 39.90 -27.11
N ALA A 116 -8.35 41.21 -27.05
CA ALA A 116 -9.36 41.98 -27.77
C ALA A 116 -10.84 41.69 -27.41
N ASP A 117 -11.74 42.66 -27.33
CA ASP A 117 -11.76 43.93 -28.03
C ASP A 117 -12.73 44.88 -27.31
N ALA A 118 -12.41 46.17 -27.34
CA ALA A 118 -13.19 47.24 -26.74
C ALA A 118 -13.85 48.05 -27.84
N GLU A 119 -15.14 47.85 -28.11
CA GLU A 119 -16.07 48.80 -28.76
C GLU A 119 -17.49 48.39 -28.31
N SER A 120 -18.35 49.22 -27.72
CA SER A 120 -18.84 50.54 -28.12
C SER A 120 -19.31 51.28 -26.83
N ASP A 121 -19.06 52.57 -26.60
CA ASP A 121 -19.76 53.73 -27.20
C ASP A 121 -21.29 53.59 -27.02
N ASP A 122 -22.14 54.54 -26.61
CA ASP A 122 -22.15 55.93 -26.13
C ASP A 122 -23.67 56.22 -25.89
N ALA A 123 -24.01 57.31 -25.18
CA ALA A 123 -25.31 58.01 -25.07
C ALA A 123 -26.62 57.35 -25.61
N GLY A 124 -27.74 57.28 -24.89
CA GLY A 124 -28.48 58.39 -24.26
C GLY A 124 -29.97 58.33 -24.68
N GLU A 125 -30.85 58.56 -23.70
CA GLU A 125 -32.31 58.85 -23.74
C GLU A 125 -33.31 57.88 -24.42
#